data_AF-A0A660WDL6-F1
#
_entry.id   AF-A0A660WDL6-F1
#
_cell.length_a   1.000
_cell.length_b   1.000
_cell.length_c   1.000
_cell.angle_alpha   90.00
_cell.angle_beta   90.00
_cell.angle_gamma   90.00
#
_symmetry.space_group_name_H-M   'P 1'
#
loop_
_entity.id
_entity.type
_entity.pdbx_description
1 polymer ?
#
loop_
_entity_poly.entity_id
_entity_poly.type
_entity_poly.pdbx_seq_one_letter_code
_entity_poly.pdbx_strand_id
1 'polypeptide(L)'
;MIDIPVEAFELQNAYLTSDIVSIKYATDALHVAIATVTNCPIIVSWNFRHIVHFDKIVRYNEVNEANGFHSIAIHSPQEVSYYDNEN
;
A
#
# COMPACT_ATOMS: atom_id res chain seq x y z
N MET A 1 14.38 -2.09 17.41
CA MET A 1 13.04 -2.65 17.18
C MET A 1 12.20 -1.49 16.67
N ILE A 2 11.58 -1.60 15.50
CA ILE A 2 10.69 -0.56 14.99
C ILE A 2 9.30 -0.91 15.53
N ASP A 3 8.70 -0.01 16.28
CA ASP A 3 7.33 -0.16 16.76
C ASP A 3 6.38 0.10 15.60
N ILE A 4 5.52 -0.88 15.30
CA ILE A 4 4.48 -0.75 14.28
C ILE A 4 3.26 -0.11 14.95
N PRO A 5 2.71 1.00 14.40
CA PRO A 5 1.51 1.62 14.94
C PRO A 5 0.34 0.64 15.01
N VAL A 6 -0.50 0.73 16.05
CA VAL A 6 -1.67 -0.13 16.22
C VAL A 6 -2.65 0.06 15.05
N GLU A 7 -2.78 1.30 14.60
CA GLU A 7 -3.59 1.73 13.46
C GLU A 7 -3.20 0.99 12.17
N ALA A 8 -1.92 0.60 12.03
CA ALA A 8 -1.47 -0.16 10.87
C ALA A 8 -2.02 -1.59 10.87
N PHE A 9 -2.16 -2.22 12.03
CA PHE A 9 -2.81 -3.54 12.14
C PHE A 9 -4.32 -3.46 11.95
N GLU A 10 -4.96 -2.40 12.44
CA GLU A 10 -6.39 -2.14 12.20
C GLU A 10 -6.67 -1.95 10.72
N LEU A 11 -5.86 -1.14 10.05
CA LEU A 11 -5.97 -0.88 8.62
C LEU A 11 -5.63 -2.12 7.77
N GLN A 12 -4.63 -2.92 8.17
CA GLN A 12 -4.36 -4.22 7.58
C GLN A 12 -5.59 -5.14 7.65
N ASN A 13 -6.23 -5.22 8.82
CA ASN A 13 -7.44 -6.02 9.00
C ASN A 13 -8.57 -5.51 8.10
N ALA A 14 -8.75 -4.20 7.97
CA ALA A 14 -9.73 -3.61 7.06
C ALA A 14 -9.50 -4.04 5.60
N TYR A 15 -8.24 -4.10 5.15
CA TYR A 15 -7.90 -4.58 3.80
C TYR A 15 -8.26 -6.06 3.58
N LEU A 16 -8.01 -6.91 4.60
CA LEU A 16 -8.32 -8.34 4.56
C LEU A 16 -9.82 -8.58 4.58
N THR A 17 -10.56 -7.88 5.45
CA THR A 17 -12.03 -7.97 5.55
C THR A 17 -12.72 -7.44 4.28
N SER A 18 -12.09 -6.49 3.59
CA SER A 18 -12.59 -5.96 2.33
C SER A 18 -12.23 -6.82 1.11
N ASP A 19 -11.61 -8.00 1.30
CA ASP A 19 -11.20 -8.91 0.23
C ASP A 19 -10.32 -8.22 -0.87
N ILE A 20 -9.47 -7.27 -0.47
CA ILE A 20 -8.47 -6.69 -1.38
C ILE A 20 -7.39 -7.73 -1.68
N VAL A 21 -6.95 -8.42 -0.62
CA VAL A 21 -6.03 -9.54 -0.67
C VAL A 21 -6.41 -10.60 0.34
N SER A 22 -6.04 -11.86 0.07
CA SER A 22 -6.25 -12.94 1.03
C SER A 22 -5.23 -12.88 2.17
N ILE A 23 -5.52 -13.60 3.26
CA ILE A 23 -4.64 -13.73 4.44
C ILE A 23 -3.20 -14.16 4.10
N LYS A 24 -3.01 -14.88 2.97
CA LYS A 24 -1.68 -15.26 2.47
C LYS A 24 -0.78 -14.03 2.22
N TYR A 25 -1.38 -12.89 1.90
CA TYR A 25 -0.70 -11.63 1.60
C TYR A 25 -0.86 -10.61 2.74
N ALA A 26 -1.14 -11.06 3.97
CA ALA A 26 -1.30 -10.17 5.11
C ALA A 26 -0.07 -9.31 5.37
N THR A 27 1.14 -9.85 5.21
CA THR A 27 2.39 -9.08 5.37
C THR A 27 2.49 -7.95 4.35
N ASP A 28 2.10 -8.20 3.10
CA ASP A 28 2.09 -7.19 2.05
C ASP A 28 1.03 -6.10 2.35
N ALA A 29 -0.15 -6.50 2.82
CA ALA A 29 -1.19 -5.58 3.28
C ALA A 29 -0.73 -4.72 4.46
N LEU A 30 0.03 -5.30 5.41
CA LEU A 30 0.60 -4.56 6.53
C LEU A 30 1.62 -3.53 6.07
N HIS A 31 2.42 -3.86 5.06
CA HIS A 31 3.39 -2.92 4.51
C HIS A 31 2.69 -1.67 3.92
N VAL A 32 1.60 -1.88 3.16
CA VAL A 32 0.76 -0.77 2.67
C VAL A 32 0.16 0.00 3.84
N ALA A 33 -0.38 -0.69 4.85
CA ALA A 33 -0.99 -0.05 6.01
C ALA A 33 0.01 0.82 6.79
N ILE A 34 1.23 0.33 7.03
CA ILE A 34 2.31 1.08 7.69
C ILE A 34 2.63 2.34 6.88
N ALA A 35 2.81 2.21 5.57
CA ALA A 35 3.12 3.34 4.72
C ALA A 35 1.99 4.39 4.75
N THR A 36 0.74 3.94 4.69
CA THR A 36 -0.44 4.81 4.81
C THR A 36 -0.49 5.55 6.15
N VAL A 37 -0.39 4.83 7.27
CA VAL A 37 -0.48 5.40 8.63
C VAL A 37 0.68 6.36 8.92
N THR A 38 1.85 6.10 8.35
CA THR A 38 3.02 6.98 8.48
C THR A 38 3.03 8.14 7.49
N ASN A 39 1.96 8.34 6.70
CA ASN A 39 1.85 9.36 5.66
C ASN A 39 2.98 9.28 4.62
N CYS A 40 3.43 8.07 4.30
CA CYS A 40 4.36 7.85 3.20
C CYS A 40 3.66 8.17 1.87
N PRO A 41 4.22 9.06 1.03
CA PRO A 41 3.54 9.49 -0.19
C PRO A 41 3.56 8.43 -1.30
N ILE A 42 4.63 7.61 -1.37
CA ILE A 42 4.88 6.68 -2.48
C ILE A 42 5.52 5.39 -1.96
N ILE A 43 5.00 4.24 -2.40
CA ILE A 43 5.70 2.95 -2.35
C ILE A 43 6.23 2.62 -3.73
N VAL A 44 7.53 2.31 -3.82
CA VAL A 44 8.13 1.70 -5.00
C VAL A 44 8.47 0.25 -4.68
N SER A 45 7.91 -0.71 -5.42
CA SER A 45 8.10 -2.13 -5.13
C SER A 45 8.40 -2.95 -6.39
N TRP A 46 9.27 -3.94 -6.25
CA TRP A 46 9.51 -4.95 -7.29
C TRP A 46 8.54 -6.14 -7.17
N ASN A 47 7.77 -6.22 -6.07
CA ASN A 47 6.86 -7.33 -5.75
C ASN A 47 5.48 -7.19 -6.43
N PHE A 48 5.49 -6.83 -7.72
CA PHE A 48 4.29 -6.39 -8.45
C PHE A 48 3.39 -7.52 -8.97
N ARG A 49 3.77 -8.81 -8.88
CA ARG A 49 2.93 -9.91 -9.40
C ARG A 49 1.72 -10.26 -8.54
N HIS A 50 1.68 -9.85 -7.26
CA HIS A 50 0.61 -10.27 -6.35
C HIS A 50 -0.13 -9.13 -5.63
N ILE A 51 0.52 -7.97 -5.40
CA ILE A 51 -0.10 -6.77 -4.82
C ILE A 51 -0.74 -5.89 -5.89
N VAL A 52 -0.24 -5.93 -7.13
CA VAL A 52 -0.49 -4.89 -8.12
C VAL A 52 -1.25 -5.42 -9.33
N HIS A 53 -2.48 -5.86 -9.07
CA HIS A 53 -3.52 -5.46 -10.00
C HIS A 53 -3.81 -3.99 -9.69
N PHE A 54 -3.81 -3.12 -10.70
CA PHE A 54 -4.17 -1.70 -10.56
C PHE A 54 -5.46 -1.53 -9.74
N ASP A 55 -6.40 -2.45 -9.93
CA ASP A 55 -7.66 -2.59 -9.21
C ASP A 55 -7.47 -2.61 -7.68
N LYS A 56 -6.40 -3.27 -7.19
CA LYS A 56 -6.11 -3.33 -5.76
C LYS A 56 -5.61 -2.00 -5.22
N ILE A 57 -4.83 -1.24 -5.99
CA ILE A 57 -4.36 0.10 -5.56
C ILE A 57 -5.56 1.01 -5.32
N VAL A 58 -6.52 1.02 -6.25
CA VAL A 58 -7.77 1.76 -6.10
C VAL A 58 -8.50 1.32 -4.84
N ARG A 59 -8.70 0.01 -4.64
CA ARG A 59 -9.39 -0.53 -3.46
C ARG A 59 -8.66 -0.26 -2.14
N TYR A 60 -7.33 -0.27 -2.13
CA TYR A 60 -6.55 0.11 -0.95
C TYR A 60 -6.85 1.56 -0.57
N ASN A 61 -6.86 2.46 -1.56
CA ASN A 61 -7.13 3.87 -1.35
C ASN A 61 -8.59 4.13 -0.95
N GLU A 62 -9.56 3.41 -1.50
CA GLU A 62 -10.96 3.46 -1.04
C GLU A 62 -11.09 3.09 0.45
N VAL A 63 -10.39 2.03 0.89
CA VAL A 63 -10.39 1.63 2.31
C VAL A 63 -9.62 2.64 3.16
N ASN A 64 -8.50 3.19 2.68
CA ASN A 64 -7.76 4.24 3.39
C ASN A 64 -8.65 5.44 3.67
N GLU A 65 -9.30 5.97 2.64
CA GLU A 65 -10.17 7.14 2.73
C GLU A 65 -11.36 6.87 3.65
N ALA A 66 -11.97 5.68 3.57
CA ALA A 66 -13.06 5.26 4.46
C ALA A 66 -12.64 5.19 5.94
N ASN A 67 -11.34 4.97 6.22
CA ASN A 67 -10.78 4.94 7.57
C ASN A 67 -10.09 6.26 7.97
N GLY A 68 -10.23 7.33 7.16
CA GLY A 68 -9.69 8.65 7.47
C GLY A 68 -8.21 8.85 7.16
N PHE A 69 -7.61 7.96 6.37
CA PHE A 69 -6.22 8.05 5.93
C PHE A 69 -6.08 8.62 4.51
N HIS A 70 -4.89 9.12 4.21
CA HIS A 70 -4.54 9.61 2.88
C HIS A 70 -4.41 8.47 1.87
N SER A 71 -4.70 8.79 0.61
CA SER A 71 -4.36 7.94 -0.52
C SER A 71 -2.84 7.80 -0.65
N ILE A 72 -2.38 6.60 -1.02
CA ILE A 72 -0.98 6.27 -1.26
C ILE A 72 -0.73 5.92 -2.72
N ALA A 73 0.35 6.45 -3.28
CA ALA A 73 0.79 6.08 -4.62
C ALA A 73 1.65 4.81 -4.54
N ILE A 74 1.38 3.84 -5.41
CA ILE A 74 2.13 2.58 -5.46
C ILE A 74 2.59 2.37 -6.89
N HIS A 75 3.91 2.37 -7.11
CA HIS A 75 4.52 2.30 -8.44
C HIS A 75 5.56 1.21 -8.54
N SER A 76 5.69 0.66 -9.75
CA SER A 76 6.79 -0.20 -10.09
C SER A 76 8.01 0.66 -10.40
N PRO A 77 9.23 0.15 -10.14
CA PRO A 77 10.46 0.86 -10.47
C PRO A 77 10.54 1.29 -11.93
N GLN A 78 9.95 0.52 -12.86
CA GLN A 78 9.91 0.85 -14.29
C GLN A 78 9.05 2.09 -14.59
N GLU A 79 7.97 2.32 -13.82
CA GLU A 79 7.13 3.51 -13.94
C GLU A 79 7.84 4.76 -13.39
N VAL A 80 8.71 4.59 -12.41
CA VAL A 80 9.43 5.70 -11.75
C VAL A 80 10.75 6.05 -12.46
N SER A 81 11.37 5.11 -13.19
CA SER A 81 12.68 5.27 -13.85
C SER A 81 12.75 6.28 -15.00
N TYR A 82 11.67 7.02 -15.29
CA TYR A 82 11.62 8.02 -16.36
C TYR A 82 12.02 9.44 -15.93
N TYR A 83 12.46 9.66 -14.68
CA TYR A 83 12.84 10.99 -14.19
C TYR A 83 14.35 11.30 -14.17
N ASP A 84 15.22 10.39 -14.61
CA ASP A 84 16.69 10.61 -14.65
C ASP A 84 17.26 10.88 -16.06
N ASN A 85 16.44 11.27 -17.04
CA ASN A 85 16.91 11.63 -18.38
C ASN A 85 16.33 12.97 -18.87
N GLU A 86 16.47 14.04 -18.10
CA GLU A 86 16.54 15.40 -18.67
C GLU A 86 17.62 16.23 -17.94
N ASN A 87 18.72 16.46 -18.67
CA ASN A 87 19.90 17.32 -18.47
C ASN A 87 21.13 16.78 -17.74
#